data_AF-A0A2A7DDZ3-F1
#
_entry.id   AF-A0A2A7DDZ3-F1
#
_cell.length_a   1.000
_cell.length_b   1.000
_cell.length_c   1.000
_cell.angle_alpha   90.00
_cell.angle_beta   90.00
_cell.angle_gamma   90.00
#
_symmetry.space_group_name_H-M   'P 1'
#
loop_
_entity.id
_entity.type
_entity.pdbx_description
1 polymer ?
#
loop_
_entity_poly.entity_id
_entity_poly.type
_entity_poly.pdbx_seq_one_letter_code
_entity_poly.pdbx_strand_id
1 'polypeptide(L)' 'MGVYVLTVFEKDGSKALDESFEAATEKEAKAKGESILQEKGLYEKTHRCTSSAGKLVLFQR' A
#
# COMPACT_ATOMS: atom_id res chain seq x y z
N MET A 1 -4.82 -11.95 11.41
CA MET A 1 -3.65 -11.12 11.09
C MET A 1 -3.25 -11.46 9.67
N GLY A 2 -3.33 -10.49 8.77
CA GLY A 2 -2.95 -10.64 7.38
C GLY A 2 -1.69 -9.84 7.12
N VAL A 3 -0.78 -10.40 6.33
CA VAL A 3 0.30 -9.62 5.74
C VAL A 3 -0.27 -8.87 4.54
N TYR A 4 0.11 -7.62 4.38
CA TYR A 4 -0.28 -6.73 3.30
C TYR A 4 0.96 -6.12 2.70
N VAL A 5 0.99 -6.04 1.38
CA VAL A 5 2.08 -5.51 0.59
C VAL A 5 1.56 -4.26 -0.10
N LEU A 6 2.15 -3.13 0.25
CA LEU A 6 1.91 -1.84 -0.37
C LEU A 6 3.02 -1.58 -1.37
N THR A 7 2.66 -1.63 -2.65
CA THR A 7 3.54 -1.24 -3.74
C THR A 7 3.09 0.11 -4.28
N VAL A 8 4.01 1.07 -4.32
CA VAL A 8 3.79 2.40 -4.88
C VAL A 8 4.64 2.55 -6.13
N PHE A 9 4.06 3.18 -7.15
CA PHE A 9 4.72 3.51 -8.39
C PHE A 9 4.91 5.02 -8.50
N GLU A 10 6.09 5.44 -8.95
CA GLU A 10 6.38 6.80 -9.34
C GLU A 10 5.65 7.17 -10.64
N LYS A 11 5.52 8.48 -10.92
CA LYS A 11 5.03 8.96 -12.22
C LYS A 11 5.89 8.48 -13.39
N ASP A 12 7.18 8.26 -13.16
CA ASP A 12 8.13 7.70 -14.12
C ASP A 12 7.97 6.17 -14.35
N GLY A 13 7.03 5.52 -13.66
CA GLY A 13 6.80 4.07 -13.77
C GLY A 13 7.79 3.21 -12.97
N SER A 14 8.72 3.83 -12.25
CA SER A 14 9.62 3.15 -11.32
C SER A 14 8.88 2.78 -10.04
N LYS A 15 9.26 1.66 -9.39
CA LYS A 15 8.71 1.31 -8.08
C LYS A 15 9.25 2.31 -7.04
N ALA A 16 8.37 3.16 -6.52
CA ALA A 16 8.69 4.13 -5.48
C ALA A 16 8.91 3.44 -4.13
N LEU A 17 8.05 2.46 -3.86
CA LEU A 17 7.96 1.79 -2.58
C LEU A 17 7.47 0.36 -2.77
N ASP A 18 8.04 -0.57 -2.02
CA ASP A 18 7.50 -1.92 -1.86
C ASP A 18 7.69 -2.28 -0.39
N GLU A 19 6.61 -2.14 0.39
CA GLU A 19 6.64 -2.35 1.83
C GLU A 19 5.59 -3.38 2.23
N SER A 20 5.98 -4.36 3.04
CA SER A 20 5.09 -5.37 3.57
C SER A 20 4.87 -5.16 5.06
N PHE A 21 3.61 -5.08 5.48
CA PHE A 21 3.21 -4.86 6.86
C PHE A 21 2.07 -5.78 7.27
N GLU A 22 1.98 -6.05 8.56
CA GLU A 22 0.89 -6.84 9.12
C GLU A 22 -0.24 -5.93 9.63
N ALA A 23 -1.47 -6.32 9.31
CA ALA A 23 -2.66 -5.69 9.85
C ALA A 23 -3.69 -6.75 10.24
N ALA A 24 -4.52 -6.45 11.24
CA ALA A 24 -5.57 -7.39 11.64
C ALA A 24 -6.77 -7.34 10.70
N THR A 25 -7.03 -6.19 10.07
CA THR A 25 -8.19 -5.95 9.21
C THR A 25 -7.84 -5.16 7.94
N GLU A 26 -8.69 -5.26 6.92
CA GLU A 26 -8.58 -4.46 5.70
C GLU A 26 -8.61 -2.95 5.98
N LYS A 27 -9.37 -2.52 7.00
CA LYS A 27 -9.41 -1.11 7.45
C LYS A 27 -8.08 -0.66 8.06
N GLU A 28 -7.50 -1.43 8.96
CA GLU A 28 -6.16 -1.13 9.50
C GLU A 28 -5.11 -1.13 8.40
N ALA A 29 -5.19 -2.09 7.48
CA ALA A 29 -4.25 -2.14 6.36
C ALA A 29 -4.33 -0.89 5.49
N LYS A 30 -5.56 -0.40 5.23
CA LYS A 30 -5.82 0.85 4.55
C LYS A 30 -5.19 2.02 5.30
N ALA A 31 -5.50 2.17 6.59
CA ALA A 31 -5.04 3.30 7.40
C ALA A 31 -3.51 3.33 7.57
N LYS A 32 -2.87 2.17 7.77
CA LYS A 32 -1.40 2.04 7.79
C LYS A 32 -0.81 2.40 6.43
N GLY A 33 -1.37 1.86 5.35
CA GLY A 33 -0.92 2.16 4.00
C GLY A 33 -1.02 3.66 3.68
N GLU A 34 -2.15 4.28 4.00
CA GLU A 34 -2.37 5.72 3.82
C GLU A 34 -1.40 6.57 4.67
N SER A 35 -1.11 6.17 5.92
CA SER A 35 -0.12 6.86 6.75
C SER A 35 1.28 6.79 6.15
N ILE A 36 1.73 5.59 5.74
CA ILE A 36 3.04 5.41 5.09
C ILE A 36 3.14 6.24 3.81
N LEU A 37 2.06 6.26 3.02
CA LEU A 37 1.97 7.06 1.81
C LEU A 37 2.05 8.56 2.10
N GLN A 38 1.38 9.05 3.12
CA GLN A 38 1.44 10.47 3.51
C GLN A 38 2.82 10.84 4.04
N GLU A 39 3.42 10.01 4.91
CA GLU A 39 4.76 10.23 5.45
C GLU A 39 5.83 10.29 4.36
N LYS A 40 5.68 9.48 3.31
CA LYS A 40 6.62 9.46 2.18
C LYS A 40 6.28 10.45 1.06
N GLY A 41 5.18 11.20 1.19
CA GLY A 41 4.71 12.10 0.11
C GLY A 41 4.29 11.35 -1.16
N LEU A 42 3.85 10.11 -0.99
CA LEU A 42 3.48 9.17 -2.04
C LEU A 42 1.96 8.99 -2.16
N TYR A 43 1.17 9.65 -1.31
CA TYR A 43 -0.31 9.55 -1.29
C TYR A 43 -0.96 9.95 -2.62
N GLU A 44 -0.40 10.93 -3.31
CA GLU A 44 -0.86 11.38 -4.63
C GLU A 44 -0.33 10.51 -5.79
N LYS A 45 0.48 9.49 -5.50
CA LYS A 45 1.03 8.59 -6.53
C LYS A 45 0.20 7.31 -6.63
N THR A 46 0.34 6.62 -7.76
CA THR A 46 -0.32 5.35 -8.02
C THR A 46 0.18 4.30 -7.02
N HIS A 47 -0.71 3.78 -6.18
CA HIS A 47 -0.38 2.81 -5.15
C HIS A 47 -1.40 1.69 -5.09
N ARG A 48 -0.91 0.49 -4.77
CA ARG A 48 -1.75 -0.69 -4.58
C ARG A 48 -1.37 -1.38 -3.28
N CYS A 49 -2.38 -1.78 -2.53
CA CYS A 49 -2.24 -2.63 -1.37
C CYS A 49 -2.86 -3.99 -1.68
N THR A 50 -2.02 -5.02 -1.70
CA THR A 50 -2.42 -6.42 -1.89
C THR A 50 -2.08 -7.21 -0.63
N SER A 51 -3.01 -7.98 -0.10
CA SER A 51 -2.70 -8.94 0.94
C SER A 51 -1.77 -10.03 0.41
N SER A 52 -0.88 -10.55 1.25
CA SER A 52 -0.01 -11.70 0.95
C SER A 52 -0.78 -12.97 0.59
N ALA A 53 -2.09 -13.00 0.87
CA ALA A 53 -3.00 -14.03 0.40
C ALA A 53 -3.47 -13.82 -1.07
N GLY A 54 -2.93 -12.82 -1.78
CA GLY A 54 -3.34 -12.44 -3.14
C GLY A 54 -4.63 -11.61 -3.22
N LYS A 55 -5.20 -11.21 -2.07
CA LYS A 55 -6.43 -10.42 -2.02
C LYS A 55 -6.12 -8.94 -2.26
N LEU A 56 -6.81 -8.30 -3.20
CA LEU A 56 -6.61 -6.88 -3.50
C LEU A 56 -7.46 -6.04 -2.52
N VAL A 57 -6.80 -5.20 -1.73
CA VAL A 57 -7.41 -4.55 -0.55
C VAL A 57 -7.62 -3.07 -0.80
N LEU A 58 -6.63 -2.44 -1.44
CA LEU A 58 -6.69 -1.05 -1.87
C LEU A 58 -6.04 -0.93 -3.24
N PHE A 59 -6.66 -0.17 -4.13
CA PHE A 59 -6.04 0.24 -5.38
C PHE A 59 -6.44 1.66 -5.70
N GLN A 60 -5.44 2.51 -5.86
CA GLN A 60 -5.61 3.93 -6.20
C GLN A 60 -4.70 4.23 -7.39
N ARG A 61 -5.26 4.89 -8.41
CA ARG A 61 -4.56 5.19 -9.65
C ARG A 61 -4.05 6.61 -9.65
#